data_AF-A0A7J8LX58-F1
#
_entry.id   AF-A0A7J8LX58-F1
#
_cell.length_a   1.000
_cell.length_b   1.000
_cell.length_c   1.000
_cell.angle_alpha   90.00
_cell.angle_beta   90.00
_cell.angle_gamma   90.00
#
_symmetry.space_group_name_H-M   'P 1'
#
loop_
_entity.id
_entity.type
_entity.pdbx_description
1 polymer ?
#
loop_
_entity_poly.entity_id
_entity_poly.type
_entity_poly.pdbx_seq_one_letter_code
_entity_poly.pdbx_strand_id
1 'polypeptide(L)'
;AAILRYPFVSIDTEFPGTIFKPSKQVIREGNPIINYHYMKLNVDALQIIQLGLSLSDAQDCYASDSIELLKRQGIDFEKNKEKGIDSKDFAKKFWDYGLLFNCYGLKSITWITFHGTYDFGFMLKILTQSPLPLHLHLFMYQLAYFFGYNIFDLKYTFKFLGLLGGLEK
;
A
#
# COMPACT_ATOMS: atom_id res chain seq x y z
N ALA A 1 -21.71 1.68 0.43
CA ALA A 1 -20.45 1.35 1.15
C ALA A 1 -19.74 2.64 1.56
N ALA A 2 -18.95 2.65 2.65
CA ALA A 2 -18.25 3.85 3.15
C ALA A 2 -17.41 4.54 2.07
N ILE A 3 -16.79 3.76 1.19
CA ILE A 3 -16.00 4.22 0.04
C ILE A 3 -16.73 5.18 -0.92
N LEU A 4 -18.06 5.10 -1.01
CA LEU A 4 -18.84 5.98 -1.88
C LEU A 4 -18.94 7.40 -1.33
N ARG A 5 -18.78 7.55 -0.01
CA ARG A 5 -18.78 8.83 0.71
C ARG A 5 -17.35 9.35 0.92
N TYR A 6 -16.39 8.45 1.07
CA TYR A 6 -14.99 8.75 1.38
C TYR A 6 -14.06 8.18 0.29
N PRO A 7 -13.86 8.89 -0.83
CA PRO A 7 -13.16 8.36 -2.01
C PRO A 7 -11.63 8.44 -1.91
N PHE A 8 -11.06 9.01 -0.84
CA PHE A 8 -9.63 9.01 -0.61
C PHE A 8 -9.28 7.86 0.33
N VAL A 9 -8.35 7.01 -0.08
CA VAL A 9 -7.93 5.83 0.70
C VAL A 9 -6.43 5.90 0.92
N SER A 10 -6.01 6.01 2.17
CA SER A 10 -4.61 5.80 2.53
C SER A 10 -4.35 4.33 2.84
N ILE A 11 -3.24 3.82 2.32
CA ILE A 11 -2.75 2.45 2.60
C ILE A 11 -1.42 2.54 3.33
N ASP A 12 -1.24 1.65 4.30
CA ASP A 12 0.03 1.38 4.96
C ASP A 12 0.14 -0.11 5.27
N THR A 13 1.33 -0.71 5.18
CA THR A 13 1.54 -2.13 5.49
C THR A 13 2.70 -2.35 6.44
N GLU A 14 2.51 -3.30 7.37
CA GLU A 14 3.57 -3.82 8.24
C GLU A 14 3.93 -5.24 7.81
N PHE A 15 5.23 -5.49 7.63
CA PHE A 15 5.77 -6.76 7.16
C PHE A 15 7.16 -6.99 7.77
N PRO A 16 7.69 -8.24 7.77
CA PRO A 16 8.92 -8.58 8.48
C PRO A 16 10.21 -8.14 7.75
N GLY A 17 10.23 -6.90 7.24
CA GLY A 17 11.38 -6.27 6.60
C GLY A 17 11.78 -6.90 5.26
N THR A 18 13.06 -6.84 4.93
CA THR A 18 13.61 -7.35 3.66
C THR A 18 14.72 -8.37 3.89
N ILE A 19 14.60 -9.51 3.22
CA ILE A 19 15.59 -10.59 3.18
C ILE A 19 16.59 -10.34 2.05
N PHE A 20 16.08 -10.03 0.86
CA PHE A 20 16.89 -9.79 -0.33
C PHE A 20 17.17 -8.29 -0.49
N LYS A 21 18.44 -7.91 -0.48
CA LYS A 21 18.85 -6.50 -0.53
C LYS A 21 19.88 -6.24 -1.65
N PRO A 22 19.69 -5.20 -2.47
CA PRO A 22 20.71 -4.77 -3.42
C PRO A 22 21.94 -4.22 -2.69
N SER A 23 23.10 -4.24 -3.36
CA SER A 23 24.29 -3.54 -2.88
C SER A 23 24.06 -2.03 -2.85
N LYS A 24 24.82 -1.30 -2.01
CA LYS A 24 24.72 0.17 -1.94
C LYS A 24 24.95 0.85 -3.30
N GLN A 25 25.75 0.25 -4.17
CA GLN A 25 25.99 0.77 -5.51
C GLN A 25 24.73 0.69 -6.38
N VAL A 26 24.06 -0.46 -6.39
CA VAL A 26 22.81 -0.67 -7.12
C VAL A 26 21.69 0.25 -6.61
N ILE A 27 21.62 0.50 -5.30
CA ILE A 27 20.68 1.46 -4.72
C ILE A 27 20.91 2.86 -5.28
N ARG A 28 22.17 3.29 -5.42
CA ARG A 28 22.54 4.61 -5.96
C ARG A 28 22.21 4.76 -7.44
N GLU A 29 22.31 3.67 -8.21
CA GLU A 29 21.93 3.66 -9.63
C GLU A 29 20.42 3.89 -9.82
N GLY A 30 19.60 3.53 -8.84
CA GLY A 30 18.18 3.86 -8.84
C GLY A 30 17.39 3.21 -9.97
N ASN A 31 17.91 2.12 -10.57
CA ASN A 31 17.27 1.48 -11.72
C ASN A 31 15.91 0.86 -11.30
N PRO A 32 14.79 1.30 -11.89
CA PRO A 32 13.46 0.87 -11.46
C PRO A 32 13.20 -0.62 -11.69
N ILE A 33 13.81 -1.22 -12.72
CA ILE A 33 13.66 -2.65 -13.01
C ILE A 33 14.36 -3.48 -11.92
N ILE A 34 15.54 -3.04 -11.50
CA ILE A 34 16.30 -3.72 -10.44
C ILE A 34 15.60 -3.54 -9.09
N ASN A 35 15.13 -2.32 -8.79
CA ASN A 35 14.37 -2.05 -7.56
C ASN A 35 13.11 -2.91 -7.47
N TYR A 36 12.38 -3.03 -8.58
CA TYR A 36 11.22 -3.92 -8.68
C TYR A 36 11.61 -5.39 -8.44
N HIS A 37 12.70 -5.85 -9.05
CA HIS A 37 13.17 -7.23 -8.86
C HIS A 37 13.39 -7.57 -7.38
N TYR A 38 14.06 -6.71 -6.61
CA TYR A 38 14.27 -6.93 -5.17
C TYR A 38 12.97 -6.82 -4.36
N MET A 39 12.09 -5.87 -4.68
CA MET A 39 10.79 -5.78 -4.03
C MET A 39 9.99 -7.06 -4.26
N LYS A 40 9.93 -7.53 -5.51
CA LYS A 40 9.25 -8.78 -5.90
C LYS A 40 9.74 -9.98 -5.08
N LEU A 41 11.06 -10.18 -5.00
CA LEU A 41 11.64 -11.31 -4.25
C LEU A 41 11.22 -11.29 -2.78
N ASN A 42 11.22 -10.11 -2.15
CA ASN A 42 10.81 -9.96 -0.75
C ASN A 42 9.30 -10.17 -0.58
N VAL A 43 8.47 -9.53 -1.41
CA VAL A 43 7.00 -9.64 -1.31
C VAL A 43 6.55 -11.08 -1.55
N ASP A 44 7.12 -11.79 -2.51
CA ASP A 44 6.75 -13.18 -2.77
C ASP A 44 7.14 -14.11 -1.61
N ALA A 45 8.33 -13.92 -1.04
CA ALA A 45 8.84 -14.75 0.04
C ALA A 45 8.18 -14.50 1.40
N LEU A 46 7.66 -13.29 1.63
CA LEU A 46 7.15 -12.84 2.93
C LEU A 46 5.63 -12.82 3.00
N GLN A 47 5.10 -12.86 4.21
CA GLN A 47 3.70 -12.61 4.50
C GLN A 47 3.56 -11.26 5.18
N ILE A 48 2.49 -10.53 4.85
CA ILE A 48 2.13 -9.30 5.53
C ILE A 48 1.74 -9.61 6.98
N ILE A 49 2.02 -8.70 7.90
CA ILE A 49 1.60 -8.79 9.31
C ILE A 49 0.32 -7.97 9.51
N GLN A 50 0.26 -6.77 8.94
CA GLN A 50 -0.88 -5.87 9.09
C GLN A 50 -1.07 -5.00 7.85
N LEU A 51 -2.33 -4.77 7.49
CA LEU A 51 -2.77 -3.81 6.48
C LEU A 51 -3.60 -2.72 7.16
N GLY A 52 -3.16 -1.47 7.06
CA GLY A 52 -3.90 -0.29 7.48
C GLY A 52 -4.63 0.35 6.29
N LEU A 53 -5.91 0.66 6.47
CA LEU A 53 -6.71 1.44 5.53
C LEU A 53 -7.41 2.58 6.26
N SER A 54 -7.24 3.82 5.80
CA SER A 54 -8.05 4.96 6.27
C SER A 54 -8.78 5.59 5.10
N LEU A 55 -10.05 5.91 5.29
CA LEU A 55 -10.91 6.51 4.27
C LEU A 55 -11.26 7.94 4.70
N SER A 56 -11.14 8.91 3.79
CA SER A 56 -11.50 10.31 4.03
C SER A 56 -12.25 10.94 2.85
N ASP A 57 -12.89 12.08 3.08
CA ASP A 57 -13.46 12.93 2.04
C ASP A 57 -12.58 14.17 1.76
N ALA A 58 -12.98 15.01 0.80
CA ALA A 58 -12.21 16.19 0.41
C ALA A 58 -12.36 17.38 1.38
N GLN A 59 -13.25 17.28 2.37
CA GLN A 59 -13.64 18.36 3.28
C GLN A 59 -13.09 18.16 4.71
N ASP A 60 -12.28 17.14 4.97
CA ASP A 60 -11.77 16.87 6.32
C ASP A 60 -10.91 18.03 6.87
N CYS A 61 -11.51 18.81 7.77
CA CYS A 61 -10.84 19.71 8.67
C CYS A 61 -10.07 18.89 9.71
N TYR A 62 -8.74 18.96 9.69
CA TYR A 62 -7.92 18.23 10.66
C TYR A 62 -7.81 18.98 11.99
N ALA A 63 -7.99 18.25 13.10
CA ALA A 63 -7.75 18.73 14.45
C ALA A 63 -6.28 18.56 14.85
N SER A 64 -5.72 19.55 15.55
CA SER A 64 -4.32 19.60 16.03
C SER A 64 -3.89 18.40 16.90
N ASP A 65 -4.84 17.60 17.38
CA ASP A 65 -4.61 16.52 18.36
C ASP A 65 -4.42 15.14 17.72
N SER A 66 -4.47 15.06 16.38
CA SER A 66 -4.33 13.82 15.60
C SER A 66 -2.91 13.19 15.68
N ILE A 67 -1.93 13.95 16.20
CA ILE A 67 -0.51 13.57 16.35
C ILE A 67 -0.25 12.73 17.63
N GLU A 68 -1.15 12.69 18.60
CA GLU A 68 -0.91 11.99 19.89
C GLU A 68 -1.53 10.58 19.97
N LEU A 69 -2.55 10.29 19.16
CA LEU A 69 -3.32 9.04 19.14
C LEU A 69 -2.53 7.83 18.59
N LEU A 70 -1.63 8.04 17.62
CA LEU A 70 -0.79 6.98 17.02
C LEU A 70 0.37 6.52 17.93
N LYS A 71 0.69 7.28 18.98
CA LYS A 71 1.72 6.92 19.98
C LYS A 71 1.20 5.98 21.09
N ARG A 72 -0.11 5.75 21.19
CA ARG A 72 -0.77 4.90 22.22
C ARG A 72 -1.20 3.50 21.75
N GLN A 73 -0.93 3.11 20.50
CA GLN A 73 -1.69 2.07 19.78
C GLN A 73 -1.38 0.57 20.07
N GLY A 74 -0.66 0.21 21.14
CA GLY A 74 -0.71 -1.14 21.77
C GLY A 74 -1.05 -2.36 20.88
N ILE A 75 -0.32 -2.57 19.78
CA ILE A 75 -0.60 -3.63 18.81
C ILE A 75 -0.14 -4.97 19.39
N ASP A 76 -1.07 -5.91 19.51
CA ASP A 76 -0.84 -7.25 20.04
C ASP A 76 -0.67 -8.26 18.90
N PHE A 77 0.58 -8.61 18.62
CA PHE A 77 0.96 -9.50 17.52
C PHE A 77 0.51 -10.95 17.71
N GLU A 78 0.43 -11.44 18.96
CA GLU A 78 -0.04 -12.80 19.24
C GLU A 78 -1.55 -12.88 19.00
N LYS A 79 -2.30 -11.85 19.40
CA LYS A 79 -3.74 -11.77 19.11
C LYS A 79 -4.03 -11.64 17.62
N ASN A 80 -3.22 -10.90 16.86
CA ASN A 80 -3.35 -10.82 15.40
C ASN A 80 -3.05 -12.16 14.72
N LYS A 81 -2.15 -12.96 15.28
CA LYS A 81 -1.85 -14.31 14.79
C LYS A 81 -2.98 -15.30 15.07
N GLU A 82 -3.67 -15.18 16.22
CA GLU A 82 -4.80 -16.04 16.59
C GLU A 82 -6.13 -15.64 15.95
N LYS A 83 -6.39 -14.33 15.78
CA LYS A 83 -7.70 -13.77 15.41
C LYS A 83 -7.67 -12.87 14.17
N GLY A 84 -6.53 -12.82 13.48
CA GLY A 84 -6.36 -12.04 12.26
C GLY A 84 -7.30 -12.50 11.16
N ILE A 85 -7.62 -11.58 10.25
CA ILE A 85 -8.42 -11.89 9.06
C ILE A 85 -7.50 -12.62 8.07
N ASP A 86 -7.93 -13.79 7.60
CA ASP A 86 -7.22 -14.49 6.53
C ASP A 86 -7.18 -13.62 5.27
N SER A 87 -6.01 -13.56 4.63
CA SER A 87 -5.79 -12.70 3.46
C SER A 87 -6.74 -13.03 2.30
N LYS A 88 -7.16 -14.29 2.14
CA LYS A 88 -8.12 -14.72 1.10
C LYS A 88 -9.52 -14.23 1.43
N ASP A 89 -9.92 -14.32 2.70
CA ASP A 89 -11.21 -13.81 3.17
C ASP A 89 -11.29 -12.29 3.01
N PHE A 90 -10.19 -11.58 3.32
CA PHE A 90 -10.07 -10.15 3.05
C PHE A 90 -10.21 -9.88 1.54
N ALA A 91 -9.43 -10.55 0.69
CA ALA A 91 -9.45 -10.34 -0.76
C ALA A 91 -10.85 -10.58 -1.36
N LYS A 92 -11.52 -11.64 -0.91
CA LYS A 92 -12.89 -11.96 -1.32
C LYS A 92 -13.87 -10.86 -0.90
N LYS A 93 -13.81 -10.39 0.35
CA LYS A 93 -14.65 -9.27 0.80
C LYS A 93 -14.34 -8.00 0.02
N PHE A 94 -13.07 -7.72 -0.24
CA PHE A 94 -12.64 -6.55 -1.01
C PHE A 94 -13.22 -6.56 -2.43
N TRP A 95 -13.28 -7.74 -3.05
CA TRP A 95 -13.94 -8.00 -4.31
C TRP A 95 -15.46 -7.78 -4.23
N ASP A 96 -16.12 -8.41 -3.26
CA ASP A 96 -17.58 -8.36 -3.07
C ASP A 96 -18.11 -6.93 -2.80
N TYR A 97 -17.29 -6.07 -2.17
CA TYR A 97 -17.64 -4.68 -1.89
C TYR A 97 -17.38 -3.70 -3.05
N GLY A 98 -16.90 -4.19 -4.20
CA GLY A 98 -16.67 -3.36 -5.40
C GLY A 98 -15.59 -2.29 -5.21
N LEU A 99 -14.61 -2.56 -4.32
CA LEU A 99 -13.45 -1.69 -4.10
C LEU A 99 -12.37 -1.86 -5.19
N LEU A 100 -12.50 -2.92 -5.98
CA LEU A 100 -11.72 -3.17 -7.18
C LEU A 100 -12.58 -2.82 -8.38
N PHE A 101 -11.93 -2.38 -9.45
CA PHE A 101 -12.56 -1.87 -10.67
C PHE A 101 -13.09 -0.45 -10.51
N ASN A 102 -12.29 0.52 -10.96
CA ASN A 102 -12.77 1.87 -11.30
C ASN A 102 -13.62 1.87 -12.60
N CYS A 103 -14.13 0.70 -13.02
CA CYS A 103 -15.13 0.55 -14.06
C CYS A 103 -16.48 0.32 -13.38
N TYR A 104 -17.56 0.83 -13.98
CA TYR A 104 -18.94 0.88 -13.47
C TYR A 104 -19.37 2.13 -12.68
N GLY A 105 -18.78 3.31 -12.97
CA GLY A 105 -19.40 4.60 -12.63
C GLY A 105 -19.43 4.96 -11.14
N LEU A 106 -18.67 4.24 -10.31
CA LEU A 106 -18.35 4.67 -8.96
C LEU A 106 -17.39 5.86 -9.02
N LYS A 107 -17.53 6.82 -8.08
CA LYS A 107 -16.57 7.93 -7.93
C LYS A 107 -15.15 7.37 -7.94
N SER A 108 -14.26 7.98 -8.71
CA SER A 108 -12.87 7.53 -8.77
C SER A 108 -12.26 7.56 -7.38
N ILE A 109 -11.84 6.38 -6.91
CA ILE A 109 -11.03 6.24 -5.71
C ILE A 109 -9.67 6.87 -5.98
N THR A 110 -9.16 7.61 -5.00
CA THR A 110 -7.81 8.16 -4.99
C THR A 110 -7.01 7.46 -3.90
N TRP A 111 -5.97 6.75 -4.31
CA TRP A 111 -5.10 6.02 -3.40
C TRP A 111 -3.92 6.88 -2.99
N ILE A 112 -3.65 6.91 -1.70
CA ILE A 112 -2.58 7.70 -1.09
C ILE A 112 -1.68 6.74 -0.32
N THR A 113 -0.37 6.91 -0.48
CA THR A 113 0.63 6.17 0.30
C THR A 113 1.82 7.08 0.59
N PHE A 114 2.67 6.67 1.52
CA PHE A 114 3.96 7.26 1.79
C PHE A 114 5.05 6.20 1.59
N HIS A 115 5.77 6.23 0.47
CA HIS A 115 6.75 5.19 0.09
C HIS A 115 6.15 3.80 -0.19
N GLY A 116 4.97 3.76 -0.80
CA GLY A 116 4.11 2.56 -0.84
C GLY A 116 4.42 1.50 -1.87
N THR A 117 5.67 1.42 -2.32
CA THR A 117 6.04 0.39 -3.32
C THR A 117 5.80 -1.02 -2.76
N TYR A 118 6.13 -1.25 -1.49
CA TYR A 118 5.86 -2.52 -0.82
C TYR A 118 4.38 -2.69 -0.49
N ASP A 119 3.69 -1.63 -0.07
CA ASP A 119 2.25 -1.67 0.24
C ASP A 119 1.44 -2.18 -0.94
N PHE A 120 1.65 -1.60 -2.12
CA PHE A 120 0.97 -2.03 -3.34
C PHE A 120 1.42 -3.41 -3.82
N GLY A 121 2.68 -3.78 -3.57
CA GLY A 121 3.16 -5.14 -3.80
C GLY A 121 2.39 -6.17 -2.99
N PHE A 122 2.29 -5.97 -1.67
CA PHE A 122 1.52 -6.87 -0.81
C PHE A 122 0.03 -6.85 -1.12
N MET A 123 -0.56 -5.67 -1.35
CA MET A 123 -1.96 -5.56 -1.78
C MET A 123 -2.21 -6.37 -3.06
N LEU A 124 -1.37 -6.24 -4.08
CA LEU A 124 -1.54 -6.99 -5.32
C LEU A 124 -1.37 -8.51 -5.12
N LYS A 125 -0.40 -8.94 -4.30
CA LYS A 125 -0.22 -10.34 -3.92
C LYS A 125 -1.46 -10.89 -3.21
N ILE A 126 -2.04 -10.13 -2.28
CA ILE A 126 -3.26 -10.51 -1.54
C ILE A 126 -4.45 -10.60 -2.51
N LEU A 127 -4.60 -9.65 -3.43
CA LEU A 127 -5.73 -9.64 -4.36
C LEU A 127 -5.65 -10.75 -5.42
N THR A 128 -4.46 -11.02 -5.92
CA THR A 128 -4.25 -12.04 -6.97
C THR A 128 -4.03 -13.43 -6.41
N GLN A 129 -3.74 -13.54 -5.11
CA GLN A 129 -3.37 -14.80 -4.44
C GLN A 129 -2.25 -15.56 -5.17
N SER A 130 -1.38 -14.80 -5.85
CA SER A 130 -0.35 -15.31 -6.75
C SER A 130 0.96 -14.54 -6.55
N PRO A 131 2.11 -15.12 -6.93
CA PRO A 131 3.36 -14.37 -6.99
C PRO A 131 3.23 -13.14 -7.89
N LEU A 132 3.95 -12.08 -7.57
CA LEU A 132 3.96 -10.86 -8.37
C LEU A 132 4.46 -11.12 -9.81
N PRO A 133 4.06 -10.31 -10.81
CA PRO A 133 4.49 -10.48 -12.20
C PRO A 133 6.00 -10.47 -12.38
N LEU A 134 6.52 -11.22 -13.34
CA LEU A 134 7.97 -11.27 -13.59
C LEU A 134 8.55 -9.91 -14.00
N HIS A 135 7.81 -9.15 -14.80
CA HIS A 135 8.27 -7.91 -15.39
C HIS A 135 7.55 -6.69 -14.79
N LEU A 136 8.31 -5.61 -14.57
CA LEU A 136 7.80 -4.36 -14.01
C LEU A 136 6.61 -3.80 -14.81
N HIS A 137 6.64 -3.85 -16.13
CA HIS A 137 5.52 -3.34 -16.95
C HIS A 137 4.21 -4.10 -16.71
N LEU A 138 4.26 -5.41 -16.47
CA LEU A 138 3.08 -6.22 -16.13
C LEU A 138 2.57 -5.91 -14.73
N PHE A 139 3.47 -5.65 -13.78
CA PHE A 139 3.12 -5.17 -12.46
C PHE A 139 2.40 -3.82 -12.52
N MET A 140 2.95 -2.86 -13.25
CA MET A 140 2.32 -1.55 -13.45
C MET A 140 0.95 -1.66 -14.13
N TYR A 141 0.82 -2.55 -15.12
CA TYR A 141 -0.46 -2.83 -15.77
C TYR A 141 -1.50 -3.38 -14.78
N GLN A 142 -1.10 -4.34 -13.94
CA GLN A 142 -1.99 -4.88 -12.91
C GLN A 142 -2.35 -3.83 -11.85
N LEU A 143 -1.41 -2.98 -11.44
CA LEU A 143 -1.73 -1.87 -10.54
C LEU A 143 -2.79 -0.94 -11.13
N ALA A 144 -2.61 -0.54 -12.39
CA ALA A 144 -3.59 0.29 -13.09
C ALA A 144 -4.95 -0.43 -13.24
N TYR A 145 -4.94 -1.74 -13.48
CA TYR A 145 -6.14 -2.55 -13.61
C TYR A 145 -6.94 -2.64 -12.29
N PHE A 146 -6.26 -2.92 -11.17
CA PHE A 146 -6.92 -3.12 -9.87
C PHE A 146 -7.21 -1.81 -9.14
N PHE A 147 -6.30 -0.85 -9.17
CA PHE A 147 -6.35 0.39 -8.37
C PHE A 147 -6.65 1.64 -9.19
N GLY A 148 -6.62 1.56 -10.52
CA GLY A 148 -6.76 2.73 -11.40
C GLY A 148 -5.49 3.58 -11.48
N TYR A 149 -5.62 4.77 -12.05
CA TYR A 149 -4.49 5.68 -12.30
C TYR A 149 -4.29 6.74 -11.22
N ASN A 150 -5.21 6.85 -10.26
CA ASN A 150 -5.16 7.86 -9.20
C ASN A 150 -4.42 7.31 -7.97
N ILE A 151 -3.12 7.09 -8.13
CA ILE A 151 -2.22 6.65 -7.06
C ILE A 151 -1.21 7.76 -6.78
N PHE A 152 -1.17 8.24 -5.54
CA PHE A 152 -0.28 9.31 -5.09
C PHE A 152 0.66 8.80 -4.01
N ASP A 153 1.96 8.77 -4.30
CA ASP A 153 3.00 8.55 -3.30
C ASP A 153 3.50 9.90 -2.77
N LEU A 154 3.12 10.23 -1.54
CA LEU A 154 3.45 11.49 -0.89
C LEU A 154 4.95 11.72 -0.75
N LYS A 155 5.76 10.66 -0.56
CA LYS A 155 7.22 10.78 -0.48
C LYS A 155 7.81 11.17 -1.83
N TYR A 156 7.28 10.60 -2.92
CA TYR A 156 7.66 11.01 -4.26
C TYR A 156 7.25 12.46 -4.54
N THR A 157 6.03 12.85 -4.15
CA THR A 157 5.54 14.23 -4.28
C THR A 157 6.41 15.23 -3.50
N PHE A 158 6.79 14.92 -2.27
CA PHE A 158 7.68 15.78 -1.47
C PHE A 158 9.06 15.94 -2.12
N LYS A 159 9.63 14.84 -2.62
CA LYS A 159 10.90 14.88 -3.36
C LYS A 159 10.80 15.74 -4.61
N PHE A 160 9.71 15.63 -5.37
CA PHE A 160 9.45 16.46 -6.56
C PHE A 160 9.33 17.95 -6.20
N LEU A 161 8.71 18.27 -5.07
CA LEU A 161 8.58 19.64 -4.55
C LEU A 161 9.83 20.17 -3.84
N GLY A 162 10.93 19.41 -3.81
CA GLY A 162 12.17 19.81 -3.13
C GLY A 162 12.06 19.81 -1.60
N LEU A 163 11.00 19.23 -1.03
CA LEU A 163 10.83 19.06 0.41
C LEU A 163 11.62 17.83 0.85
N LEU A 164 12.71 18.06 1.58
CA LEU A 164 13.57 17.01 2.14
C LEU A 164 13.10 16.67 3.56
N GLY A 165 12.45 15.51 3.71
CA GLY A 165 12.02 14.98 5.01
C GLY A 165 11.16 13.72 4.85
N GLY A 166 11.43 12.71 5.65
CA GLY A 166 10.54 11.56 5.82
C GLY A 166 9.47 11.85 6.88
N LEU A 167 8.39 11.04 6.93
CA LEU A 167 7.67 10.80 8.19
C LEU A 167 8.56 9.93 9.10
N GLU A 168 9.76 10.42 9.42
CA GLU A 168 10.65 9.76 10.36
C GLU A 168 10.33 10.29 11.76
N LYS A 169 10.06 9.36 12.68
CA LYS A 169 10.13 9.63 14.12
C LYS A 169 11.60 9.70 14.54
#